data_AF-A0A958Q4I5-F1
#
_entry.id   AF-A0A958Q4I5-F1
#
_cell.length_a   1.000
_cell.length_b   1.000
_cell.length_c   1.000
_cell.angle_alpha   90.00
_cell.angle_beta   90.00
_cell.angle_gamma   90.00
#
_symmetry.space_group_name_H-M   'P 1'
#
loop_
_entity.id
_entity.type
_entity.pdbx_description
1 polymer ?
#
loop_
_entity_poly.entity_id
_entity_poly.type
_entity_poly.pdbx_seq_one_letter_code
_entity_poly.pdbx_strand_id
1 'polypeptide(L)'
;MNLDFVYTPSFDADRFIDGRRISFFNPLAGEITGRGQPLQVDRRQSWFRDDEISARLYRRFGSVEAALYGYRGYWKSPGGFDIQSGQATFPRLAVYGGSLRGPLLSGIANLEVGYYDSRDDRSGDNPLVRNSEFRALAGYERELMSNFTIGMKYYVEQLLDYGDFRRA
;
A
#
# COMPACT_ATOMS: atom_id res chain seq x y z
N MET A 1 17.27 -3.21 20.78
CA MET A 1 15.98 -3.37 20.07
C MET A 1 15.28 -2.04 20.17
N ASN A 2 14.74 -1.54 19.07
CA ASN A 2 14.20 -0.18 19.00
C ASN A 2 12.78 -0.22 18.44
N LEU A 3 11.95 0.72 18.87
CA LEU A 3 10.56 0.86 18.47
C LEU A 3 10.32 2.29 18.02
N ASP A 4 9.83 2.45 16.79
CA ASP A 4 9.24 3.70 16.32
C ASP A 4 7.72 3.57 16.36
N PHE A 5 7.04 4.60 16.84
CA PHE A 5 5.59 4.67 16.89
C PHE A 5 5.13 6.05 16.42
N VAL A 6 4.13 6.06 15.54
CA VAL A 6 3.54 7.27 14.99
C VAL A 6 2.03 7.17 15.14
N TYR A 7 1.45 8.22 15.71
CA TYR A 7 0.02 8.44 15.75
C TYR A 7 -0.34 9.63 14.86
N THR A 8 -1.24 9.41 13.91
CA THR A 8 -1.77 10.46 13.04
C THR A 8 -3.23 10.71 13.41
N PRO A 9 -3.59 11.88 13.97
CA PRO A 9 -4.94 12.12 14.48
C PRO A 9 -5.98 12.32 13.37
N SER A 10 -5.56 12.48 12.11
CA SER A 10 -6.45 12.60 10.95
C SER A 10 -5.78 11.98 9.73
N PHE A 11 -6.55 11.22 8.96
CA PHE A 11 -6.14 10.60 7.72
C PHE A 11 -5.63 11.65 6.72
N ASP A 12 -4.53 11.30 6.06
CA ASP A 12 -4.04 12.00 4.89
C ASP A 12 -3.82 11.00 3.75
N ALA A 13 -4.46 11.28 2.62
CA ALA A 13 -4.41 10.45 1.42
C ALA A 13 -3.08 10.63 0.69
N ASP A 14 -2.69 9.65 -0.11
CA ASP A 14 -1.59 9.85 -1.05
C ASP A 14 -2.00 10.74 -2.23
N ARG A 15 -1.04 11.00 -3.11
CA ARG A 15 -1.32 11.60 -4.41
C ARG A 15 -1.80 10.51 -5.36
N PHE A 16 -3.08 10.53 -5.68
CA PHE A 16 -3.70 9.65 -6.67
C PHE A 16 -4.08 10.40 -7.95
N ILE A 17 -4.36 9.64 -9.02
CA ILE A 17 -4.85 10.19 -10.28
C ILE A 17 -6.34 10.49 -10.15
N ASP A 18 -6.73 11.74 -10.38
CA ASP A 18 -8.09 12.23 -10.17
C ASP A 18 -8.70 12.91 -11.41
N GLY A 19 -8.00 12.86 -12.55
CA GLY A 19 -8.45 13.49 -13.79
C GLY A 19 -8.16 14.99 -13.91
N ARG A 20 -7.75 15.71 -12.86
CA ARG A 20 -7.55 17.16 -12.92
C ARG A 20 -6.36 17.57 -13.81
N ARG A 21 -5.31 16.73 -13.81
CA ARG A 21 -4.06 16.96 -14.57
C ARG A 21 -3.79 15.93 -15.65
N ILE A 22 -4.10 14.66 -15.39
CA ILE A 22 -3.82 13.53 -16.29
C ILE A 22 -5.12 12.75 -16.47
N SER A 23 -5.42 12.38 -17.70
CA SER A 23 -6.56 11.53 -18.03
C SER A 23 -6.33 10.09 -17.56
N PHE A 24 -7.39 9.39 -17.17
CA PHE A 24 -7.33 8.01 -16.69
C PHE A 24 -8.54 7.22 -17.18
N PHE A 25 -8.40 5.91 -17.30
CA PHE A 25 -9.52 5.04 -17.61
C PHE A 25 -10.46 4.95 -16.40
N ASN A 26 -11.74 5.27 -16.59
CA ASN A 26 -12.77 5.10 -15.57
C ASN A 26 -13.62 3.86 -15.92
N PRO A 27 -13.48 2.75 -15.16
CA PRO A 27 -14.24 1.53 -15.42
C PRO A 27 -15.77 1.71 -15.33
N LEU A 28 -16.24 2.65 -14.52
CA LEU A 28 -17.68 2.91 -14.36
C LEU A 28 -18.28 3.65 -15.55
N ALA A 29 -17.50 4.52 -16.19
CA ALA A 29 -17.90 5.23 -17.41
C ALA A 29 -17.57 4.41 -18.68
N GLY A 30 -16.71 3.41 -18.58
CA GLY A 30 -16.24 2.60 -19.71
C GLY A 30 -15.32 3.34 -20.67
N GLU A 31 -14.79 4.51 -20.28
CA GLU A 31 -14.00 5.39 -21.15
C GLU A 31 -12.84 6.08 -20.40
N ILE A 32 -11.94 6.69 -21.16
CA ILE A 32 -10.90 7.55 -20.60
C ILE A 32 -11.54 8.88 -20.22
N THR A 33 -11.49 9.20 -18.93
CA THR A 33 -11.95 10.48 -18.40
C THR A 33 -10.78 11.37 -17.99
N GLY A 34 -11.07 12.61 -17.59
CA GLY A 34 -10.08 13.61 -17.23
C GLY A 34 -10.72 14.85 -16.63
N ARG A 35 -10.26 16.05 -17.02
CA ARG A 35 -10.65 17.31 -16.38
C ARG A 35 -12.16 17.59 -16.45
N GLY A 36 -12.86 17.09 -17.46
CA GLY A 36 -14.30 17.26 -17.62
C GLY A 36 -15.14 16.48 -16.60
N GLN A 37 -14.59 15.41 -16.02
CA GLN A 37 -15.26 14.57 -15.02
C GLN A 37 -14.20 14.02 -14.04
N PRO A 38 -13.68 14.86 -13.14
CA PRO A 38 -12.67 14.43 -12.19
C PRO A 38 -13.26 13.43 -11.17
N LEU A 39 -12.41 12.54 -10.67
CA LEU A 39 -12.78 11.58 -9.64
C LEU A 39 -13.24 12.31 -8.38
N GLN A 40 -14.49 12.08 -7.98
CA GLN A 40 -15.01 12.53 -6.69
C GLN A 40 -14.60 11.53 -5.62
N VAL A 41 -14.06 12.04 -4.50
CA VAL A 41 -13.60 11.22 -3.39
C VAL A 41 -14.26 11.65 -2.09
N ASP A 42 -14.65 10.68 -1.28
CA ASP A 42 -15.05 10.93 0.11
C ASP A 42 -13.79 11.20 0.93
N ARG A 43 -13.64 12.45 1.39
CA ARG A 43 -12.48 12.88 2.15
C ARG A 43 -12.67 12.56 3.63
N ARG A 44 -12.08 11.46 4.08
CA ARG A 44 -11.88 11.16 5.50
C ARG A 44 -11.00 12.24 6.15
N GLN A 45 -11.58 13.14 6.94
CA GLN A 45 -10.87 14.26 7.58
C GLN A 45 -11.36 14.53 9.01
N SER A 46 -12.08 13.58 9.61
CA SER A 46 -12.59 13.75 10.97
C SER A 46 -11.49 13.43 11.98
N TRP A 47 -11.05 14.47 12.70
CA TRP A 47 -10.04 14.35 13.75
C TRP A 47 -10.45 13.29 14.79
N PHE A 48 -9.49 12.42 15.13
CA PHE A 48 -9.59 11.30 16.07
C PHE A 48 -10.60 10.19 15.71
N ARG A 49 -11.34 10.35 14.61
CA ARG A 49 -12.25 9.32 14.07
C ARG A 49 -11.63 8.63 12.86
N ASP A 50 -11.02 9.41 11.99
CA ASP A 50 -10.25 8.95 10.85
C ASP A 50 -8.76 8.93 11.21
N ASP A 51 -8.40 8.34 12.34
CA ASP A 51 -7.01 8.30 12.82
C ASP A 51 -6.22 7.10 12.28
N GLU A 52 -4.89 7.20 12.39
CA GLU A 52 -3.98 6.17 11.93
C GLU A 52 -2.89 5.90 12.97
N ILE A 53 -2.50 4.64 13.06
CA ILE A 53 -1.33 4.22 13.84
C ILE A 53 -0.35 3.48 12.95
N SER A 54 0.93 3.78 13.13
CA SER A 54 2.05 3.06 12.51
C SER A 54 3.08 2.71 13.57
N ALA A 55 3.61 1.51 13.50
CA ALA A 55 4.68 1.04 14.38
C ALA A 55 5.74 0.27 13.59
N ARG A 56 7.01 0.45 13.98
CA ARG A 56 8.15 -0.29 13.45
C ARG A 56 9.01 -0.79 14.60
N LEU A 57 9.11 -2.11 14.75
CA LEU A 57 10.02 -2.75 15.70
C LEU A 57 11.23 -3.27 14.92
N TYR A 58 12.43 -2.84 15.27
CA TYR A 58 13.62 -3.24 14.53
C TYR A 58 14.81 -3.56 15.42
N ARG A 59 15.67 -4.44 14.92
CA ARG A 59 16.90 -4.88 15.58
C ARG A 59 17.95 -5.25 14.55
N ARG A 60 19.19 -4.86 14.86
CA ARG A 60 20.37 -5.32 14.11
C ARG A 60 20.98 -6.56 14.77
N PHE A 61 21.29 -7.55 13.94
CA PHE A 61 22.01 -8.78 14.28
C PHE A 61 23.31 -8.82 13.47
N GLY A 62 24.41 -8.37 14.07
CA GLY A 62 25.67 -8.17 13.35
C GLY A 62 25.52 -7.09 12.27
N SER A 63 25.66 -7.48 11.00
CA SER A 63 25.52 -6.59 9.84
C SER A 63 24.12 -6.63 9.20
N VAL A 64 23.23 -7.50 9.66
CA VAL A 64 21.87 -7.65 9.14
C VAL A 64 20.89 -6.89 10.03
N GLU A 65 20.00 -6.12 9.43
CA GLU A 65 18.88 -5.45 10.07
C GLU A 65 17.58 -6.19 9.76
N ALA A 66 16.80 -6.46 10.81
CA ALA A 66 15.47 -7.02 10.69
C ALA A 66 14.45 -6.06 11.30
N ALA A 67 13.31 -5.90 10.65
CA ALA A 67 12.21 -5.07 11.13
C ALA A 67 10.85 -5.76 10.93
N LEU A 68 9.92 -5.45 11.84
CA LEU A 68 8.50 -5.75 11.74
C LEU A 68 7.73 -4.44 11.71
N TYR A 69 6.69 -4.40 10.89
CA TYR A 69 5.87 -3.23 10.65
C TYR A 69 4.40 -3.55 10.96
N GLY A 70 3.72 -2.60 11.59
CA GLY A 70 2.29 -2.64 11.80
C GLY A 70 1.68 -1.29 11.43
N TYR A 71 0.59 -1.32 10.68
CA TYR A 71 -0.19 -0.13 10.34
C TYR A 71 -1.68 -0.44 10.48
N ARG A 72 -2.43 0.52 11.01
CA ARG A 72 -3.89 0.46 11.05
C ARG A 72 -4.44 1.85 10.74
N GLY A 73 -5.24 1.93 9.69
CA GLY A 73 -5.82 3.15 9.18
C GLY A 73 -6.67 2.82 7.96
N TYR A 74 -6.30 3.40 6.83
CA TYR A 74 -7.03 3.30 5.57
C TYR A 74 -6.08 3.05 4.40
N TRP A 75 -6.61 2.56 3.27
CA TRP A 75 -5.88 2.60 2.01
C TRP A 75 -5.52 4.05 1.69
N LYS A 76 -4.28 4.30 1.26
CA LYS A 76 -3.82 5.67 0.96
C LYS A 76 -4.34 6.22 -0.35
N SER A 77 -4.58 5.34 -1.32
CA SER A 77 -5.29 5.63 -2.57
C SER A 77 -6.77 5.23 -2.47
N PRO A 78 -7.69 5.91 -3.19
CA PRO A 78 -9.12 5.63 -3.13
C PRO A 78 -9.46 4.35 -3.92
N GLY A 79 -9.21 3.20 -3.29
CA GLY A 79 -9.46 1.86 -3.86
C GLY A 79 -10.85 1.29 -3.59
N GLY A 80 -11.77 2.10 -3.05
CA GLY A 80 -13.17 1.72 -2.87
C GLY A 80 -14.13 2.62 -3.66
N PHE A 81 -15.39 2.20 -3.78
CA PHE A 81 -16.44 2.99 -4.42
C PHE A 81 -17.78 2.85 -3.71
N ASP A 82 -18.46 3.96 -3.45
CA ASP A 82 -19.82 3.98 -2.91
C ASP A 82 -20.82 4.34 -4.02
N ILE A 83 -21.69 3.40 -4.35
CA ILE A 83 -22.72 3.56 -5.39
C ILE A 83 -23.76 4.61 -5.03
N GLN A 84 -24.08 4.79 -3.74
CA GLN A 84 -25.14 5.72 -3.33
C GLN A 84 -24.70 7.17 -3.48
N SER A 85 -23.47 7.47 -3.07
CA SER A 85 -22.90 8.81 -3.19
C SER A 85 -22.22 9.06 -4.55
N GLY A 86 -21.87 7.99 -5.28
CA GLY A 86 -21.12 8.05 -6.53
C GLY A 86 -19.66 8.46 -6.35
N GLN A 87 -19.10 8.26 -5.14
CA GLN A 87 -17.76 8.72 -4.78
C GLN A 87 -16.81 7.54 -4.56
N ALA A 88 -15.54 7.73 -4.93
CA ALA A 88 -14.49 6.80 -4.54
C ALA A 88 -14.14 7.00 -3.06
N THR A 89 -13.87 5.91 -2.36
CA THR A 89 -13.67 5.89 -0.92
C THR A 89 -12.29 5.32 -0.57
N PHE A 90 -11.86 5.55 0.66
CA PHE A 90 -10.64 4.99 1.23
C PHE A 90 -11.03 3.89 2.23
N PRO A 91 -11.03 2.60 1.84
CA PRO A 91 -11.45 1.54 2.75
C PRO A 91 -10.50 1.38 3.93
N ARG A 92 -10.98 0.84 5.04
CA ARG A 92 -10.16 0.52 6.22
C ARG A 92 -9.13 -0.54 5.89
N LEU A 93 -7.91 -0.31 6.37
CA LEU A 93 -6.76 -1.17 6.11
C LEU A 93 -6.01 -1.46 7.41
N ALA A 94 -5.53 -2.70 7.55
CA ALA A 94 -4.43 -3.04 8.44
C ALA A 94 -3.30 -3.67 7.62
N VAL A 95 -2.06 -3.29 7.89
CA VAL A 95 -0.89 -3.89 7.22
C VAL A 95 0.04 -4.46 8.27
N TYR A 96 0.48 -5.69 8.01
CA TYR A 96 1.48 -6.39 8.80
C TYR A 96 2.61 -6.77 7.87
N GLY A 97 3.83 -6.35 8.19
CA GLY A 97 4.96 -6.59 7.30
C GLY A 97 6.24 -6.89 8.05
N GLY A 98 7.24 -7.33 7.29
CA GLY A 98 8.57 -7.57 7.78
C GLY A 98 9.60 -7.27 6.72
N SER A 99 10.81 -6.91 7.15
CA SER A 99 11.93 -6.71 6.26
C SER A 99 13.23 -7.26 6.83
N LEU A 100 14.10 -7.65 5.92
CA LEU A 100 15.49 -7.98 6.17
C LEU A 100 16.35 -7.15 5.22
N ARG A 101 17.44 -6.58 5.72
CA ARG A 101 18.43 -5.88 4.91
C ARG A 101 19.83 -6.12 5.45
N GLY A 102 20.79 -6.39 4.58
CA GLY A 102 22.17 -6.57 5.00
C GLY A 102 23.12 -6.82 3.84
N PRO A 103 24.43 -6.93 4.13
CA PRO A 103 25.40 -7.30 3.11
C PRO A 103 25.16 -8.74 2.66
N LEU A 104 25.24 -8.97 1.36
CA LEU A 104 25.21 -10.30 0.74
C LEU A 104 26.25 -10.32 -0.37
N LEU A 105 27.18 -11.28 -0.33
CA LEU A 105 28.32 -11.34 -1.24
C LEU A 105 29.11 -10.00 -1.24
N SER A 106 29.15 -9.31 -2.38
CA SER A 106 29.84 -8.03 -2.55
C SER A 106 28.87 -6.84 -2.66
N GLY A 107 27.62 -7.01 -2.21
CA GLY A 107 26.57 -6.01 -2.31
C GLY A 107 25.67 -5.98 -1.08
N ILE A 108 24.52 -5.32 -1.22
CA ILE A 108 23.48 -5.22 -0.19
C ILE A 108 22.20 -5.83 -0.74
N ALA A 109 21.66 -6.79 -0.01
CA ALA A 109 20.37 -7.40 -0.30
C ALA A 109 19.29 -6.85 0.66
N ASN A 110 18.06 -6.78 0.16
CA ASN A 110 16.86 -6.54 0.95
C ASN A 110 15.73 -7.47 0.53
N LEU A 111 14.91 -7.85 1.51
CA LEU A 111 13.68 -8.60 1.32
C LEU A 111 12.61 -7.96 2.19
N GLU A 112 11.46 -7.68 1.61
CA GLU A 112 10.30 -7.12 2.28
C GLU A 112 9.06 -7.96 1.96
N VAL A 113 8.21 -8.17 2.96
CA VAL A 113 6.91 -8.83 2.81
C VAL A 113 5.85 -8.04 3.55
N GLY A 114 4.62 -8.03 3.03
CA GLY A 114 3.50 -7.33 3.62
C GLY A 114 2.18 -8.04 3.33
N TYR A 115 1.37 -8.21 4.38
CA TYR A 115 -0.01 -8.65 4.31
C TYR A 115 -0.92 -7.43 4.56
N TYR A 116 -1.73 -7.12 3.56
CA TYR A 116 -2.69 -6.02 3.54
C TYR A 116 -4.08 -6.62 3.79
N ASP A 117 -4.57 -6.45 5.01
CA ASP A 117 -5.92 -6.85 5.46
C ASP A 117 -6.90 -5.72 5.15
N SER A 118 -7.67 -5.89 4.07
CA SER A 118 -8.74 -4.95 3.73
C SER A 118 -9.93 -5.17 4.65
N ARG A 119 -10.05 -4.32 5.67
CA ARG A 119 -10.97 -4.53 6.79
C ARG A 119 -12.44 -4.28 6.46
N ASP A 120 -12.70 -3.55 5.37
CA ASP A 120 -14.05 -3.32 4.87
C ASP A 120 -14.52 -4.39 3.87
N ASP A 121 -13.64 -5.31 3.47
CA ASP A 121 -13.95 -6.48 2.61
C ASP A 121 -13.03 -7.66 2.94
N ARG A 122 -13.21 -8.23 4.14
CA ARG A 122 -12.39 -9.37 4.59
C ARG A 122 -12.77 -10.69 3.95
N SER A 123 -14.00 -10.79 3.44
CA SER A 123 -14.52 -11.95 2.70
C SER A 123 -14.08 -11.94 1.23
N GLY A 124 -13.63 -10.79 0.71
CA GLY A 124 -13.17 -10.65 -0.66
C GLY A 124 -14.29 -10.72 -1.70
N ASP A 125 -15.54 -10.56 -1.28
CA ASP A 125 -16.75 -10.73 -2.08
C ASP A 125 -17.39 -9.39 -2.47
N ASN A 126 -16.83 -8.26 -2.04
CA ASN A 126 -17.30 -6.94 -2.43
C ASN A 126 -16.42 -6.33 -3.54
N PRO A 127 -16.86 -6.35 -4.81
CA PRO A 127 -16.06 -5.85 -5.93
C PRO A 127 -15.85 -4.33 -5.89
N LEU A 128 -16.57 -3.61 -5.03
CA LEU A 128 -16.46 -2.17 -4.85
C LEU A 128 -15.38 -1.78 -3.83
N VAL A 129 -14.73 -2.76 -3.19
CA VAL A 129 -13.67 -2.53 -2.21
C VAL A 129 -12.42 -3.27 -2.68
N ARG A 130 -11.26 -2.62 -2.56
CA ARG A 130 -9.99 -3.28 -2.82
C ARG A 130 -9.81 -4.48 -1.88
N ASN A 131 -9.61 -5.66 -2.46
CA ASN A 131 -9.45 -6.90 -1.70
C ASN A 131 -8.11 -6.92 -0.93
N SER A 132 -7.98 -7.86 0.00
CA SER A 132 -6.74 -8.14 0.73
C SER A 132 -5.63 -8.62 -0.21
N GLU A 133 -4.40 -8.24 0.11
CA GLU A 133 -3.24 -8.49 -0.75
C GLU A 133 -2.04 -9.00 0.04
N PHE A 134 -1.31 -9.92 -0.58
CA PHE A 134 0.06 -10.24 -0.18
C PHE A 134 1.04 -9.58 -1.13
N ARG A 135 2.05 -8.91 -0.58
CA ARG A 135 3.10 -8.23 -1.34
C ARG A 135 4.47 -8.70 -0.89
N ALA A 136 5.36 -8.87 -1.84
CA ALA A 136 6.76 -9.17 -1.59
C ALA A 136 7.67 -8.36 -2.51
N LEU A 137 8.80 -7.92 -1.99
CA LEU A 137 9.84 -7.21 -2.73
C LEU A 137 11.19 -7.78 -2.35
N ALA A 138 11.98 -8.20 -3.34
CA ALA A 138 13.38 -8.55 -3.16
C ALA A 138 14.25 -7.58 -3.95
N GLY A 139 15.35 -7.14 -3.36
CA GLY A 139 16.29 -6.21 -4.00
C GLY A 139 17.74 -6.58 -3.73
N TYR A 140 18.61 -6.26 -4.69
CA TYR A 140 20.05 -6.41 -4.56
C TYR A 140 20.75 -5.24 -5.25
N GLU A 141 21.70 -4.61 -4.58
CA GLU A 141 22.54 -3.53 -5.12
C GLU A 141 24.02 -3.83 -4.91
N ARG A 142 24.85 -3.46 -5.88
CA ARG A 142 26.31 -3.64 -5.81
C ARG A 142 27.04 -2.55 -6.59
N GLU A 143 28.09 -2.00 -6.00
CA GLU A 143 29.09 -1.21 -6.71
C GLU A 143 29.99 -2.14 -7.54
N LEU A 144 30.04 -1.93 -8.85
CA LEU A 144 30.83 -2.76 -9.77
C LEU A 144 32.17 -2.12 -10.11
N MET A 145 32.21 -0.79 -10.13
CA MET A 145 33.41 0.03 -10.31
C MET A 145 33.20 1.35 -9.58
N SER A 146 34.28 2.08 -9.28
CA SER A 146 34.21 3.34 -8.56
C SER A 146 33.19 4.29 -9.19
N ASN A 147 32.21 4.71 -8.39
CA ASN A 147 31.10 5.60 -8.81
C ASN A 147 30.08 4.96 -9.77
N PHE A 148 29.99 3.62 -9.85
CA PHE A 148 28.98 2.93 -10.65
C PHE A 148 28.36 1.75 -9.89
N THR A 149 27.07 1.89 -9.58
CA THR A 149 26.27 0.91 -8.86
C THR A 149 25.17 0.37 -9.75
N ILE A 150 24.99 -0.95 -9.76
CA ILE A 150 23.84 -1.61 -10.36
C ILE A 150 22.94 -2.14 -9.25
N GLY A 151 21.64 -1.91 -9.40
CA GLY A 151 20.61 -2.46 -8.53
C GLY A 151 19.51 -3.16 -9.33
N MET A 152 19.00 -4.26 -8.78
CA MET A 152 17.83 -4.97 -9.30
C MET A 152 16.78 -5.07 -8.18
N LYS A 153 15.50 -4.96 -8.54
CA LYS A 153 14.37 -5.21 -7.65
C LYS A 153 13.34 -6.09 -8.36
N TYR A 154 12.77 -7.04 -7.62
CA TYR A 154 11.70 -7.92 -8.07
C TYR A 154 10.51 -7.79 -7.12
N TYR A 155 9.35 -7.40 -7.66
CA TYR A 155 8.12 -7.12 -6.92
C TYR A 155 7.02 -8.10 -7.32
N VAL A 156 6.30 -8.61 -6.33
CA VAL A 156 5.14 -9.47 -6.51
C VAL A 156 3.99 -8.94 -5.65
N GLU A 157 2.80 -8.90 -6.24
CA GLU A 157 1.54 -8.58 -5.57
C GLU A 157 0.53 -9.68 -5.93
N GLN A 158 -0.09 -10.28 -4.92
CA GLN A 158 -1.07 -11.33 -5.06
C GLN A 158 -2.35 -10.92 -4.32
N LEU A 159 -3.47 -10.84 -5.06
CA LEU A 159 -4.79 -10.73 -4.47
C LEU A 159 -5.13 -12.02 -3.74
N LEU A 160 -5.59 -11.89 -2.50
CA LEU A 160 -6.08 -13.00 -1.70
C LEU A 160 -7.57 -13.19 -1.97
N ASP A 161 -8.08 -14.40 -1.77
CA ASP A 161 -9.49 -14.75 -2.00
C ASP A 161 -10.00 -14.39 -3.42
N TYR A 162 -9.09 -14.42 -4.41
CA TYR A 162 -9.37 -14.08 -5.81
C TYR A 162 -10.51 -14.92 -6.44
N GLY A 163 -10.73 -16.15 -5.94
CA GLY A 163 -11.81 -17.01 -6.38
C GLY A 163 -13.21 -16.50 -6.00
N ASP A 164 -13.33 -15.79 -4.88
CA ASP A 164 -14.58 -15.19 -4.43
C ASP A 164 -14.80 -13.82 -5.11
N PHE A 165 -13.74 -13.03 -5.25
CA PHE A 165 -13.77 -11.78 -6.01
C PHE A 165 -14.23 -11.96 -7.46
N ARG A 166 -13.82 -13.05 -8.13
CA ARG A 166 -14.21 -13.31 -9.52
C ARG A 166 -15.67 -13.76 -9.67
N ARG A 167 -16.32 -14.17 -8.58
CA ARG A 167 -17.70 -14.68 -8.57
C ARG A 167 -18.74 -13.62 -8.21
N ALA A 168 -18.31 -12.51 -7.62
CA ALA A 168 -19.13 -11.33 -7.32
C ALA A 168 -19.33 -10.44 -8.56
#